data_AF-A0A2N2B2N5-F1
#
_entry.id   AF-A0A2N2B2N5-F1
#
_cell.length_a   1.000
_cell.length_b   1.000
_cell.length_c   1.000
_cell.angle_alpha   90.00
_cell.angle_beta   90.00
_cell.angle_gamma   90.00
#
_symmetry.space_group_name_H-M   'P 1'
#
loop_
_entity.id
_entity.type
_entity.pdbx_description
1 polymer ?
#
loop_
_entity_poly.entity_id
_entity_poly.type
_entity_poly.pdbx_seq_one_letter_code
_entity_poly.pdbx_strand_id
1 'polypeptide(L)'
;MNEHNSNIDFTEMLKMAQTMSKNNDVISTPALSPIDKMINSQDMRIMKATLPYFDYPYQKNFAMLIKLLEFRKTMEVFNSSSTIHTTLQEKKELNKLDFLSDIRNCCDEPHQKKLNMLISILNMQTTLEKYKNNPKLLQSHGEEPIAPEKESSDDDGYSQFMKMVNKIIDEKDGD
;
A
#
# COMPACT_ATOMS: atom_id res chain seq x y z
N MET A 1 39.46 46.97 22.37
CA MET A 1 39.16 45.52 22.32
C MET A 1 37.65 45.43 22.21
N ASN A 2 37.13 45.17 21.01
CA ASN A 2 35.72 45.31 20.69
C ASN A 2 34.94 44.05 21.05
N GLU A 3 33.91 44.22 21.86
CA GLU A 3 32.90 43.23 22.20
C GLU A 3 32.17 42.76 20.94
N HIS A 4 32.25 41.46 20.64
CA HIS A 4 31.42 40.82 19.63
C HIS A 4 29.98 40.74 20.15
N ASN A 5 29.19 41.74 19.76
CA ASN A 5 27.75 41.76 19.98
C ASN A 5 27.09 40.70 19.07
N SER A 6 26.92 39.48 19.57
CA SER A 6 26.18 38.41 18.89
C SER A 6 24.67 38.66 19.04
N ASN A 7 24.17 39.70 18.39
CA ASN A 7 22.73 39.91 18.28
C ASN A 7 22.21 38.98 17.18
N ILE A 8 21.64 37.84 17.57
CA ILE A 8 21.01 36.90 16.64
C ILE A 8 19.80 37.62 16.04
N ASP A 9 19.94 38.09 14.80
CA ASP A 9 18.88 38.79 14.08
C ASP A 9 17.74 37.81 13.76
N PHE A 10 16.60 38.04 14.41
CA PHE A 10 15.37 37.27 14.22
C PHE A 10 14.93 37.25 12.75
N THR A 11 15.31 38.27 11.98
CA THR A 11 15.05 38.37 10.54
C THR A 11 15.87 37.39 9.73
N GLU A 12 17.15 37.17 10.10
CA GLU A 12 17.99 36.16 9.48
C GLU A 12 17.49 34.75 9.82
N MET A 13 17.06 34.53 11.06
CA MET A 13 16.45 33.26 11.46
C MET A 13 15.14 33.00 10.70
N LEU A 14 14.30 34.02 10.50
CA LEU A 14 13.06 33.89 9.72
C LEU A 14 13.36 33.58 8.25
N LYS A 15 14.37 34.24 7.68
CA LYS A 15 14.83 33.97 6.31
C LYS A 15 15.41 32.56 6.18
N MET A 16 16.14 32.07 7.17
CA MET A 16 16.68 30.72 7.22
C MET A 16 15.57 29.66 7.33
N ALA A 17 14.54 29.91 8.16
CA ALA A 17 13.37 29.04 8.23
C ALA A 17 12.58 29.03 6.90
N GLN A 18 12.48 30.18 6.23
CA GLN A 18 11.85 30.31 4.92
C GLN A 18 12.65 29.63 3.80
N THR A 19 13.98 29.64 3.85
CA THR A 19 14.83 28.93 2.88
C THR A 19 14.85 27.42 3.13
N MET A 20 14.79 26.97 4.39
CA MET A 20 14.61 25.54 4.70
C MET A 20 13.22 25.01 4.31
N SER A 21 12.21 25.88 4.20
CA SER A 21 10.90 25.50 3.66
C SER A 21 10.86 25.39 2.13
N LYS A 22 11.89 25.84 1.40
CA LYS A 22 11.93 25.83 -0.08
C LYS A 22 12.66 24.63 -0.68
N ASN A 23 13.39 23.87 0.12
CA ASN A 23 14.00 22.60 -0.29
C ASN A 23 13.20 21.45 0.32
N ASN A 24 11.97 21.25 -0.17
CA ASN A 24 11.30 19.96 -0.03
C ASN A 24 11.98 18.97 -1.00
N ASP A 25 13.22 18.59 -0.67
CA ASP A 25 13.64 17.25 -1.00
C ASP A 25 12.67 16.32 -0.27
N VAL A 26 12.04 15.46 -1.06
CA VAL A 26 11.09 14.45 -0.64
C VAL A 26 11.79 13.51 0.34
N ILE A 27 11.91 13.93 1.60
CA ILE A 27 11.91 13.00 2.71
C ILE A 27 10.50 12.45 2.68
N SER A 28 10.35 11.23 2.16
CA SER A 28 9.13 10.45 2.26
C SER A 28 8.81 10.24 3.74
N THR A 29 8.33 11.27 4.43
CA THR A 29 7.65 11.11 5.70
C THR A 29 6.51 10.14 5.41
N PRO A 30 6.50 8.94 6.00
CA PRO A 30 5.43 7.99 5.75
C PRO A 30 4.12 8.72 6.05
N ALA A 31 3.22 8.71 5.06
CA ALA A 31 1.95 9.40 5.16
C ALA A 31 1.26 8.95 6.45
N LEU A 32 1.00 9.90 7.35
CA LEU A 32 0.48 9.59 8.68
C LEU A 32 -0.84 8.83 8.53
N SER A 33 -0.94 7.66 9.16
CA SER A 33 -2.12 6.79 9.04
C SER A 33 -3.39 7.54 9.45
N PRO A 34 -4.57 7.24 8.85
CA PRO A 34 -5.83 7.87 9.25
C PRO A 34 -6.09 7.80 10.76
N ILE A 35 -5.74 6.69 11.40
CA ILE A 35 -5.88 6.50 12.85
C ILE A 35 -4.93 7.42 13.63
N ASP A 36 -3.69 7.59 13.15
CA ASP A 36 -2.70 8.47 13.76
C ASP A 36 -3.11 9.94 13.67
N LYS A 37 -3.77 10.36 12.58
CA LYS A 37 -4.32 11.71 12.42
C LYS A 37 -5.42 12.01 13.44
N MET A 38 -6.24 11.00 13.77
CA MET A 38 -7.32 11.14 14.77
C MET A 38 -6.75 11.19 16.20
N ILE A 39 -5.78 10.33 16.51
CA ILE A 39 -5.21 10.23 17.86
C ILE A 39 -4.25 11.38 18.17
N ASN A 40 -3.38 11.78 17.23
CA ASN A 40 -2.34 12.77 17.48
C ASN A 40 -2.82 14.20 17.24
N SER A 41 -3.40 14.84 18.26
CA SER A 41 -3.73 16.27 18.22
C SER A 41 -2.49 17.16 18.15
N GLN A 42 -2.68 18.45 17.83
CA GLN A 42 -1.60 19.43 17.85
C GLN A 42 -0.88 19.47 19.20
N ASP A 43 -1.62 19.46 20.31
CA ASP A 43 -1.04 19.47 21.65
C ASP A 43 -0.22 18.20 21.94
N MET A 44 -0.69 17.04 21.45
CA MET A 44 0.05 15.78 21.56
C MET A 44 1.37 15.82 20.78
N ARG A 45 1.37 16.45 19.59
CA ARG A 45 2.60 16.66 18.81
C ARG A 45 3.56 17.62 19.50
N ILE A 46 3.05 18.67 20.13
CA ILE A 46 3.85 19.60 20.93
C ILE A 46 4.49 18.85 22.11
N MET A 47 3.72 18.07 22.89
CA MET A 47 4.26 17.27 23.98
C MET A 47 5.36 16.31 23.50
N LYS A 48 5.15 15.62 22.37
CA LYS A 48 6.19 14.77 21.77
C LYS A 48 7.44 15.55 21.35
N ALA A 49 7.26 16.73 20.76
CA ALA A 49 8.37 17.58 20.32
C ALA A 49 9.20 18.10 21.50
N THR A 50 8.59 18.23 22.70
CA THR A 50 9.33 18.61 23.92
C THR A 50 10.17 17.47 24.50
N LEU A 51 9.89 16.21 24.12
CA LEU A 51 10.51 15.02 24.71
C LEU A 51 12.06 15.03 24.68
N PRO A 52 12.74 15.48 23.61
CA PRO A 52 14.20 15.52 23.56
C PRO A 52 14.87 16.51 24.53
N TYR A 53 14.09 17.43 25.12
CA TYR A 53 14.61 18.49 25.99
C TYR A 53 14.55 18.14 27.48
N PHE A 54 14.04 16.95 27.84
CA PHE A 54 14.01 16.47 29.23
C PHE A 54 15.22 15.58 29.54
N ASP A 55 15.68 15.60 30.80
CA ASP A 55 16.67 14.63 31.27
C ASP A 55 16.11 13.20 31.24
N TYR A 56 16.96 12.22 30.96
CA TYR A 56 16.60 10.81 30.75
C TYR A 56 15.56 10.21 31.73
N PRO A 57 15.66 10.38 33.07
CA PRO A 57 14.64 9.85 33.99
C PRO A 57 13.25 10.48 33.80
N TYR A 58 13.18 11.78 33.49
CA TYR A 58 11.93 12.47 33.21
C TYR A 58 11.42 12.17 31.80
N GLN A 59 12.34 12.05 30.83
CA GLN A 59 12.03 11.67 29.47
C GLN A 59 11.30 10.32 29.41
N LYS A 60 11.77 9.30 30.14
CA LYS A 60 11.10 7.99 30.20
C LYS A 60 9.66 8.11 30.74
N ASN A 61 9.48 8.79 31.87
CA ASN A 61 8.17 8.93 32.50
C ASN A 61 7.21 9.76 31.64
N PHE A 62 7.72 10.82 31.02
CA PHE A 62 6.94 11.68 30.13
C PHE A 62 6.57 10.97 28.82
N ALA A 63 7.47 10.17 28.25
CA ALA A 63 7.16 9.31 27.11
C ALA A 63 6.05 8.29 27.44
N MET A 64 6.11 7.67 28.62
CA MET A 64 5.05 6.77 29.09
C MET A 64 3.71 7.48 29.24
N LEU A 65 3.70 8.70 29.80
CA LEU A 65 2.49 9.51 29.91
C LEU A 65 1.89 9.83 28.54
N ILE A 66 2.73 10.28 27.59
CA ILE A 66 2.30 10.55 26.21
C ILE A 66 1.66 9.29 25.60
N LYS A 67 2.28 8.12 25.77
CA LYS A 67 1.75 6.84 25.26
C LYS A 67 0.43 6.45 25.92
N LEU A 68 0.26 6.72 27.22
CA LEU A 68 -1.00 6.48 27.91
C LEU A 68 -2.11 7.40 27.40
N LEU A 69 -1.79 8.68 27.12
CA LEU A 69 -2.75 9.63 26.56
C LEU A 69 -3.16 9.24 25.13
N GLU A 70 -2.20 8.80 24.29
CA GLU A 70 -2.51 8.23 22.98
C GLU A 70 -3.47 7.07 23.10
N PHE A 71 -3.17 6.11 23.98
CA PHE A 71 -4.01 4.94 24.19
C PHE A 71 -5.43 5.29 24.66
N ARG A 72 -5.56 6.21 25.64
CA ARG A 72 -6.86 6.70 26.09
C ARG A 72 -7.65 7.32 24.94
N LYS A 73 -6.99 8.12 24.11
CA LYS A 73 -7.64 8.76 22.97
C LYS A 73 -8.01 7.76 21.86
N THR A 74 -7.21 6.71 21.66
CA THR A 74 -7.61 5.57 20.81
C THR A 74 -8.91 4.94 21.32
N MET A 75 -9.01 4.69 22.63
CA MET A 75 -10.22 4.13 23.22
C MET A 75 -11.43 5.07 23.04
N GLU A 76 -11.23 6.37 23.24
CA GLU A 76 -12.28 7.40 23.03
C GLU A 76 -12.76 7.46 21.58
N VAL A 77 -11.82 7.34 20.63
CA VAL A 77 -12.08 7.23 19.19
C VAL A 77 -13.05 6.07 18.96
N PHE A 78 -12.81 4.86 19.45
CA PHE A 78 -13.72 3.74 19.20
C PHE A 78 -15.01 3.74 20.04
N ASN A 79 -15.04 4.40 21.20
CA ASN A 79 -16.25 4.51 22.03
C ASN A 79 -17.23 5.57 21.53
N SER A 80 -16.76 6.56 20.78
CA SER A 80 -17.58 7.65 20.22
C SER A 80 -18.23 7.18 18.91
N SER A 81 -19.32 6.41 19.05
CA SER A 81 -20.02 5.65 18.00
C SER A 81 -20.48 6.44 16.74
N SER A 82 -20.42 7.77 16.67
CA SER A 82 -21.06 8.52 15.57
C SER A 82 -20.12 8.91 14.42
N THR A 83 -18.96 9.51 14.70
CA THR A 83 -18.11 10.14 13.65
C THR A 83 -17.10 9.19 13.01
N ILE A 84 -16.77 8.13 13.74
CA ILE A 84 -15.64 7.23 13.46
C ILE A 84 -16.08 6.16 12.47
N HIS A 85 -17.31 5.67 12.64
CA HIS A 85 -17.99 4.85 11.66
C HIS A 85 -18.09 5.58 10.31
N THR A 86 -18.33 6.89 10.26
CA THR A 86 -18.43 7.58 8.97
C THR A 86 -17.07 7.75 8.26
N THR A 87 -15.95 7.83 8.99
CA THR A 87 -14.63 8.12 8.39
C THR A 87 -13.75 6.87 8.18
N LEU A 88 -13.88 5.85 9.04
CA LEU A 88 -13.20 4.55 8.88
C LEU A 88 -14.08 3.49 8.19
N GLN A 89 -15.38 3.75 8.07
CA GLN A 89 -16.39 2.77 7.66
C GLN A 89 -17.32 3.37 6.57
N GLU A 90 -16.78 4.12 5.60
CA GLU A 90 -17.26 3.84 4.25
C GLU A 90 -16.93 2.37 4.05
N LYS A 91 -17.94 1.53 4.27
CA LYS A 91 -17.86 0.08 4.26
C LYS A 91 -17.67 -0.32 2.80
N LYS A 92 -16.51 0.03 2.25
CA LYS A 92 -16.04 -0.40 0.95
C LYS A 92 -16.13 -1.91 1.03
N GLU A 93 -16.98 -2.51 0.20
CA GLU A 93 -17.00 -3.96 0.10
C GLU A 93 -15.55 -4.42 -0.02
N LEU A 94 -15.14 -5.34 0.85
CA LEU A 94 -13.73 -5.69 1.04
C LEU A 94 -13.22 -6.33 -0.25
N ASN A 95 -12.79 -5.49 -1.17
CA ASN A 95 -12.18 -5.89 -2.41
C ASN A 95 -10.76 -6.31 -2.08
N LYS A 96 -10.48 -7.60 -2.23
CA LYS A 96 -9.18 -8.21 -1.90
C LYS A 96 -8.03 -7.48 -2.60
N LEU A 97 -8.25 -6.95 -3.81
CA LEU A 97 -7.24 -6.21 -4.56
C LEU A 97 -6.98 -4.82 -3.96
N ASP A 98 -8.05 -4.10 -3.61
CA ASP A 98 -7.93 -2.77 -3.00
C ASP A 98 -7.23 -2.86 -1.64
N PHE A 99 -7.60 -3.84 -0.81
CA PHE A 99 -6.94 -4.10 0.46
C PHE A 99 -5.45 -4.39 0.32
N LEU A 100 -5.06 -5.26 -0.62
CA LEU A 100 -3.65 -5.58 -0.85
C LEU A 100 -2.87 -4.40 -1.45
N SER A 101 -3.53 -3.59 -2.26
CA SER A 101 -2.97 -2.34 -2.79
C SER A 101 -2.72 -1.32 -1.67
N ASP A 102 -3.65 -1.19 -0.73
CA ASP A 102 -3.49 -0.30 0.42
C ASP A 102 -2.34 -0.76 1.35
N ILE A 103 -2.20 -2.08 1.57
CA ILE A 103 -1.07 -2.64 2.33
C ILE A 103 0.26 -2.41 1.59
N ARG A 104 0.28 -2.56 0.26
CA ARG A 104 1.49 -2.33 -0.54
C ARG A 104 2.04 -0.92 -0.32
N ASN A 105 1.16 0.08 -0.26
CA ASN A 105 1.55 1.48 -0.06
C ASN A 105 2.19 1.75 1.31
N CYS A 106 1.99 0.85 2.29
CA CYS A 106 2.54 0.96 3.65
C CYS A 106 3.82 0.14 3.86
N CYS A 107 4.29 -0.59 2.84
CA CYS A 107 5.33 -1.61 2.97
C CYS A 107 6.66 -1.15 2.35
N ASP A 108 7.78 -1.69 2.85
CA ASP A 108 9.11 -1.47 2.25
C ASP A 108 9.26 -2.20 0.90
N GLU A 109 10.21 -1.77 0.07
CA GLU A 109 10.42 -2.26 -1.30
C GLU A 109 10.41 -3.81 -1.43
N PRO A 110 11.05 -4.60 -0.56
CA PRO A 110 11.02 -6.06 -0.65
C PRO A 110 9.62 -6.66 -0.43
N HIS A 111 8.83 -6.06 0.45
CA HIS A 111 7.47 -6.48 0.76
C HIS A 111 6.50 -6.07 -0.35
N GLN A 112 6.71 -4.90 -0.95
CA GLN A 112 5.93 -4.45 -2.11
C GLN A 112 6.04 -5.40 -3.30
N LYS A 113 7.23 -5.95 -3.59
CA LYS A 113 7.43 -6.92 -4.68
C LYS A 113 6.59 -8.18 -4.49
N LYS A 114 6.54 -8.71 -3.27
CA LYS A 114 5.71 -9.88 -2.91
C LYS A 114 4.22 -9.56 -3.06
N LEU A 115 3.79 -8.38 -2.59
CA LEU A 115 2.40 -7.94 -2.71
C LEU A 115 1.99 -7.73 -4.18
N ASN A 116 2.88 -7.19 -5.02
CA ASN A 116 2.63 -7.04 -6.46
C ASN A 116 2.39 -8.38 -7.15
N MET A 117 3.18 -9.40 -6.80
CA MET A 117 2.98 -10.75 -7.34
C MET A 117 1.61 -11.30 -6.94
N LEU A 118 1.20 -11.13 -5.67
CA LEU A 118 -0.10 -11.60 -5.19
C LEU A 118 -1.27 -10.86 -5.87
N ILE A 119 -1.16 -9.53 -6.04
CA ILE A 119 -2.15 -8.71 -6.74
C ILE A 119 -2.30 -9.20 -8.20
N SER A 120 -1.19 -9.48 -8.89
CA SER A 120 -1.21 -10.01 -10.26
C SER A 120 -1.91 -11.37 -10.36
N ILE A 121 -1.65 -12.29 -9.42
CA ILE A 121 -2.30 -13.60 -9.39
C ILE A 121 -3.82 -13.46 -9.18
N LEU A 122 -4.23 -12.59 -8.25
CA LEU A 122 -5.65 -12.34 -7.98
C LEU A 122 -6.36 -11.67 -9.18
N ASN A 123 -5.67 -10.76 -9.87
CA ASN A 123 -6.17 -10.17 -11.12
C ASN A 123 -6.36 -11.23 -12.21
N MET A 124 -5.43 -12.17 -12.35
CA MET A 124 -5.57 -13.29 -13.29
C MET A 124 -6.76 -14.18 -12.93
N GLN A 125 -6.90 -14.55 -11.66
CA GLN A 125 -8.04 -15.37 -11.19
C GLN A 125 -9.38 -14.69 -11.43
N THR A 126 -9.52 -13.42 -11.08
CA THR A 126 -10.78 -12.67 -11.31
C THR A 126 -11.10 -12.54 -12.79
N THR A 127 -10.08 -12.40 -13.63
CA THR A 127 -10.21 -12.35 -15.09
C THR A 127 -10.67 -13.71 -15.64
N LEU A 128 -10.07 -14.81 -15.20
CA LEU A 128 -10.48 -16.17 -15.58
C LEU A 128 -11.92 -16.50 -15.15
N GLU A 129 -12.31 -16.13 -13.93
CA GLU A 129 -13.70 -16.32 -13.47
C GLU A 129 -14.68 -15.48 -14.28
N LYS A 130 -14.33 -14.25 -14.66
CA LYS A 130 -15.17 -13.42 -15.57
C LYS A 130 -15.36 -14.08 -16.93
N TYR A 131 -14.31 -14.69 -17.50
CA TYR A 131 -14.42 -15.42 -18.77
C TYR A 131 -15.26 -16.69 -18.66
N LYS A 132 -15.07 -17.47 -17.59
CA LYS A 132 -15.87 -18.68 -17.30
C LYS A 132 -17.36 -18.35 -17.15
N ASN A 133 -17.68 -17.21 -16.54
CA ASN A 133 -19.06 -16.78 -16.30
C ASN A 133 -19.68 -16.00 -17.48
N ASN A 134 -18.88 -15.59 -18.47
CA ASN A 134 -19.36 -14.89 -19.66
C ASN A 134 -18.57 -15.27 -20.93
N PRO A 135 -18.83 -16.45 -21.51
CA PRO A 135 -18.06 -17.00 -22.64
C PRO A 135 -18.18 -16.17 -23.94
N LYS A 136 -19.10 -15.20 -24.01
CA LYS A 136 -19.30 -14.33 -25.18
C LYS A 136 -18.24 -13.22 -25.34
N LEU A 137 -17.38 -12.98 -24.34
CA LEU A 137 -16.34 -11.95 -24.41
C LEU A 137 -15.16 -12.29 -25.33
N LEU A 138 -15.05 -13.55 -25.79
CA LEU A 138 -14.12 -13.94 -26.85
C LEU A 138 -14.70 -13.74 -28.27
N GLN A 139 -15.92 -13.24 -28.39
CA GLN A 139 -16.71 -13.26 -29.62
C GLN A 139 -17.00 -11.86 -30.18
N SER A 140 -16.08 -10.90 -30.01
CA SER A 140 -16.22 -9.56 -30.63
C SER A 140 -15.18 -9.23 -31.70
N HIS A 141 -14.45 -10.22 -32.22
CA HIS A 141 -13.76 -10.16 -33.52
C HIS A 141 -13.98 -11.47 -34.28
N GLY A 142 -15.22 -11.71 -34.68
CA GLY A 142 -15.61 -12.86 -35.48
C GLY A 142 -16.78 -12.51 -36.37
N GLU A 143 -16.53 -11.71 -37.41
CA GLU A 143 -17.32 -11.83 -38.64
C GLU A 143 -16.95 -13.18 -39.28
N GLU A 144 -17.91 -14.11 -39.33
CA GLU A 144 -17.98 -15.12 -40.40
C GLU A 144 -18.35 -14.40 -41.72
N PRO A 145 -17.95 -14.86 -42.93
CA PRO A 145 -17.89 -16.27 -43.39
C PRO A 145 -16.58 -16.61 -44.16
N ILE A 146 -16.19 -17.84 -44.52
CA ILE A 146 -16.76 -18.80 -45.49
C ILE A 146 -16.06 -20.16 -45.26
N ALA A 147 -16.79 -21.25 -45.51
CA ALA A 147 -16.38 -22.66 -45.44
C ALA A 147 -15.14 -23.03 -46.31
N PRO A 148 -14.50 -24.19 -46.06
CA PRO A 148 -13.05 -24.35 -46.08
C PRO A 148 -12.48 -24.70 -47.46
N GLU A 149 -11.45 -23.98 -47.89
CA GLU A 149 -10.49 -24.50 -48.86
C GLU A 149 -9.33 -25.18 -48.13
N LYS A 150 -9.05 -26.41 -48.58
CA LYS A 150 -7.97 -27.26 -48.06
C LYS A 150 -6.63 -26.65 -48.42
N GLU A 151 -5.86 -26.21 -47.44
CA GLU A 151 -4.40 -26.19 -47.55
C GLU A 151 -3.80 -27.12 -46.49
N SER A 152 -3.20 -28.18 -47.00
CA SER A 152 -2.22 -29.00 -46.29
C SER A 152 -1.06 -28.12 -45.86
N SER A 153 -0.84 -28.00 -44.57
CA SER A 153 0.45 -27.60 -44.04
C SER A 153 0.75 -28.45 -42.82
N ASP A 154 1.74 -29.30 -43.00
CA ASP A 154 2.32 -30.19 -42.01
C ASP A 154 2.66 -29.40 -40.74
N ASP A 155 1.94 -29.65 -39.64
CA ASP A 155 2.35 -29.20 -38.31
C ASP A 155 2.63 -30.43 -37.42
N ASP A 156 3.76 -31.05 -37.73
CA ASP A 156 4.49 -32.06 -36.96
C ASP A 156 4.59 -31.71 -35.46
N GLY A 157 4.68 -30.41 -35.13
CA GLY A 157 4.91 -29.94 -33.76
C GLY A 157 3.78 -30.26 -32.79
N TYR A 158 2.53 -30.07 -33.18
CA TYR A 158 1.40 -30.23 -32.25
C TYR A 158 1.12 -31.70 -31.93
N SER A 159 1.22 -32.57 -32.93
CA SER A 159 1.03 -34.01 -32.74
C SER A 159 2.18 -34.62 -31.93
N GLN A 160 3.40 -34.12 -32.12
CA GLN A 160 4.57 -34.53 -31.34
C GLN A 160 4.48 -34.07 -29.87
N PHE A 161 4.01 -32.85 -29.64
CA PHE A 161 3.74 -32.33 -28.29
C PHE A 161 2.67 -33.17 -27.57
N MET A 162 1.55 -33.47 -28.24
CA MET A 162 0.49 -34.28 -27.65
C MET A 162 0.92 -35.72 -27.31
N LYS A 163 1.78 -36.32 -28.15
CA LYS A 163 2.39 -37.63 -27.82
C LYS A 163 3.28 -37.57 -26.58
N MET A 164 4.04 -36.49 -26.40
CA MET A 164 4.88 -36.30 -25.22
C MET A 164 4.04 -36.11 -23.94
N VAL A 165 2.95 -35.32 -24.03
CA VAL A 165 2.05 -35.08 -22.90
C VAL A 165 1.36 -36.37 -22.45
N ASN A 166 0.84 -37.16 -23.39
CA ASN A 166 0.15 -38.41 -23.05
C ASN A 166 1.11 -39.44 -22.42
N LYS A 167 2.36 -39.50 -22.89
CA LYS A 167 3.38 -40.40 -22.30
C LYS A 167 3.69 -40.06 -20.83
N ILE A 168 3.69 -38.78 -20.46
CA ILE A 168 3.94 -38.33 -19.08
C ILE A 168 2.75 -38.65 -18.17
N ILE A 169 1.54 -38.63 -18.72
CA ILE A 169 0.32 -38.98 -17.99
C ILE A 169 0.28 -40.49 -17.74
N ASP A 170 0.60 -41.31 -18.74
CA ASP A 170 0.61 -42.77 -18.62
C ASP A 170 1.72 -43.31 -17.69
N GLU A 171 2.86 -42.60 -17.55
CA GLU A 171 3.93 -42.97 -16.61
C GLU A 171 3.59 -42.69 -15.14
N LYS A 172 2.47 -42.01 -14.83
CA LYS A 172 2.06 -41.70 -13.45
C LYS A 172 1.01 -42.64 -12.85
N ASP A 173 0.41 -43.51 -13.65
CA ASP A 173 -0.65 -44.43 -13.20
C ASP A 173 -0.21 -45.90 -13.18
N GLY A 174 1.10 -46.17 -13.20
CA GLY A 174 1.67 -47.52 -13.14
C GLY A 174 2.70 -47.69 -12.02
N ASP A 175 2.22 -47.76 -10.77
CA ASP A 175 2.89 -48.44 -9.64
C ASP A 175 1.83 -49.19 -8.82
#